data_AF-A4HQP4-F1
#
_entry.id   AF-A4HQP4-F1
#
_cell.length_a   1.000
_cell.length_b   1.000
_cell.length_c   1.000
_cell.angle_alpha   90.00
_cell.angle_beta   90.00
_cell.angle_gamma   90.00
#
_symmetry.space_group_name_H-M   'P 1'
#
loop_
_entity.id
_entity.type
_entity.pdbx_description
1 polymer ?
#
loop_
_entity_poly.entity_id
_entity_poly.type
_entity_poly.pdbx_seq_one_letter_code
_entity_poly.pdbx_strand_id
1 'polypeptide(L)'
;SSGRPGRYQSSHFHQATPIALSLISDTVLNPSFLPEEIEAQRDAAFYEIREITAKPDMILPEILHGVAYGHKGLGNPLLCPEDRISQIDQLALRTSMNEWYRPERMVIAGAGMHHEELVELADKFFSSLKSSTAPQPSVPRPRPR
;
A
#
# COMPACT_ATOMS: atom_id res chain seq x y z
N SER A 1 2.49 6.53 -11.42
CA SER A 1 2.54 5.25 -10.71
C SER A 1 1.16 4.97 -10.15
N SER A 2 0.53 3.84 -10.47
CA SER A 2 -0.76 3.45 -9.90
C SER A 2 -0.49 2.77 -8.55
N GLY A 3 -0.64 3.48 -7.44
CA GLY A 3 -0.49 2.88 -6.11
C GLY A 3 -1.52 1.77 -5.90
N ARG A 4 -1.07 0.55 -5.55
CA ARG A 4 -1.96 -0.51 -5.09
C ARG A 4 -2.50 -0.16 -3.71
N PRO A 5 -3.76 -0.51 -3.39
CA PRO A 5 -4.26 -0.36 -2.03
C PRO A 5 -3.47 -1.29 -1.10
N GLY A 6 -2.77 -0.69 -0.13
CA GLY A 6 -2.19 -1.42 0.99
C GLY A 6 -3.30 -1.90 1.92
N ARG A 7 -3.15 -3.10 2.48
CA ARG A 7 -4.09 -3.65 3.46
C ARG A 7 -3.33 -4.04 4.71
N TYR A 8 -3.69 -3.40 5.82
CA TYR A 8 -3.25 -3.77 7.16
C TYR A 8 -4.42 -4.48 7.84
N GLN A 9 -4.21 -5.71 8.31
CA GLN A 9 -5.26 -6.53 8.90
C GLN A 9 -4.75 -7.23 10.16
N SER A 10 -5.69 -7.53 11.06
CA SER A 10 -5.38 -7.97 12.41
C SER A 10 -6.59 -8.75 12.95
N SER A 11 -6.37 -9.96 13.48
CA SER A 11 -7.43 -10.84 14.02
C SER A 11 -7.13 -11.15 15.48
N HIS A 12 -7.96 -10.66 16.40
CA HIS A 12 -7.71 -10.72 17.84
C HIS A 12 -9.03 -10.85 18.61
N PHE A 13 -8.93 -11.15 19.91
CA PHE A 13 -10.07 -11.08 20.81
C PHE A 13 -10.53 -9.63 21.00
N HIS A 14 -11.83 -9.46 21.26
CA HIS A 14 -12.48 -8.14 21.36
C HIS A 14 -11.80 -7.18 22.35
N GLN A 15 -11.30 -7.69 23.48
CA GLN A 15 -10.58 -6.88 24.48
C GLN A 15 -9.28 -6.25 23.95
N ALA A 16 -8.68 -6.83 22.92
CA ALA A 16 -7.45 -6.35 22.31
C ALA A 16 -7.70 -5.39 21.13
N THR A 17 -8.96 -5.12 20.75
CA THR A 17 -9.31 -4.21 19.64
C THR A 17 -8.65 -2.83 19.76
N PRO A 18 -8.65 -2.17 20.94
CA PRO A 18 -8.03 -0.85 21.07
C PRO A 18 -6.51 -0.89 20.83
N ILE A 19 -5.84 -1.95 21.28
CA ILE A 19 -4.39 -2.14 21.09
C ILE A 19 -4.09 -2.42 19.63
N ALA A 20 -4.85 -3.33 19.01
CA ALA A 20 -4.68 -3.67 17.60
C ALA A 20 -4.86 -2.44 16.69
N LEU A 21 -5.89 -1.62 16.92
CA LEU A 21 -6.11 -0.43 16.12
C LEU A 21 -5.04 0.65 16.38
N SER A 22 -4.57 0.79 17.62
CA SER A 22 -3.45 1.66 17.96
C SER A 22 -2.19 1.28 17.18
N LEU A 23 -1.83 0.00 17.14
CA LEU A 23 -0.63 -0.47 16.43
C LEU A 23 -0.74 -0.26 14.91
N ILE A 24 -1.92 -0.54 14.33
CA ILE A 24 -2.16 -0.27 12.91
C ILE A 24 -2.04 1.22 12.64
N SER A 25 -2.65 2.07 13.47
CA SER A 25 -2.58 3.52 13.30
C SER A 25 -1.14 4.03 13.36
N ASP A 26 -0.33 3.54 14.29
CA ASP A 26 1.07 3.98 14.42
C ASP A 26 1.91 3.52 13.22
N THR A 27 1.71 2.28 12.76
CA THR A 27 2.38 1.74 11.56
C THR A 27 2.05 2.54 10.30
N VAL A 28 0.81 2.99 10.17
CA VAL A 28 0.31 3.70 8.99
C VAL A 28 0.66 5.18 9.03
N LEU A 29 0.56 5.82 10.21
CA LEU A 29 0.68 7.27 10.38
C LEU A 29 2.09 7.72 10.76
N ASN A 30 2.82 6.92 11.53
CA ASN A 30 4.15 7.26 12.05
C ASN A 30 5.22 6.23 11.65
N PRO A 31 5.37 5.92 10.35
CA PRO A 31 6.37 4.95 9.90
C PRO A 31 7.80 5.45 10.20
N SER A 32 8.55 4.60 10.90
CA SER A 32 10.00 4.74 11.03
C SER A 32 10.66 3.97 9.89
N PHE A 33 11.66 4.60 9.27
CA PHE A 33 12.42 4.03 8.17
C PHE A 33 13.88 4.11 8.53
N LEU A 34 14.41 3.08 9.19
CA LEU A 34 15.82 3.01 9.56
C LEU A 34 16.66 2.65 8.32
N PRO A 35 17.82 3.28 8.10
CA PRO A 35 18.65 2.98 6.92
C PRO A 35 18.99 1.49 6.77
N GLU A 36 19.30 0.82 7.88
CA GLU A 36 19.60 -0.62 7.91
C GLU A 36 18.41 -1.50 7.51
N GLU A 37 17.18 -1.13 7.89
CA GLU A 37 15.96 -1.84 7.49
C GLU A 37 15.69 -1.65 6.00
N ILE A 38 15.95 -0.45 5.46
CA ILE A 38 15.79 -0.17 4.04
C ILE A 38 16.75 -1.04 3.22
N GLU A 39 18.04 -1.08 3.59
CA GLU A 39 19.01 -1.91 2.87
C GLU A 39 18.64 -3.40 2.95
N ALA A 40 18.25 -3.90 4.13
CA ALA A 40 17.80 -5.28 4.28
C ALA A 40 16.57 -5.60 3.41
N GLN A 41 15.61 -4.67 3.29
CA GLN A 41 14.44 -4.84 2.43
C GLN A 41 14.77 -4.74 0.94
N ARG A 42 15.77 -3.93 0.54
CA ARG A 42 16.26 -3.93 -0.84
C ARG A 42 16.88 -5.26 -1.21
N ASP A 43 17.72 -5.82 -0.35
CA ASP A 43 18.33 -7.14 -0.57
C ASP A 43 17.28 -8.25 -0.68
N ALA A 44 16.26 -8.22 0.20
CA ALA A 44 15.13 -9.13 0.12
C ALA A 44 14.36 -8.96 -1.20
N ALA A 45 14.09 -7.73 -1.63
CA ALA A 45 13.42 -7.46 -2.91
C ALA A 45 14.22 -7.95 -4.12
N PHE A 46 15.55 -7.80 -4.12
CA PHE A 46 16.43 -8.37 -5.15
C PHE A 46 16.37 -9.89 -5.19
N TYR A 47 16.30 -10.53 -4.03
CA TYR A 47 16.15 -11.98 -3.97
C TYR A 47 14.78 -12.44 -4.50
N GLU A 48 13.70 -11.78 -4.08
CA GLU A 48 12.33 -12.11 -4.50
C GLU A 48 12.13 -11.96 -6.02
N ILE A 49 12.62 -10.87 -6.63
CA ILE A 49 12.49 -10.68 -8.08
C ILE A 49 13.23 -11.77 -8.86
N ARG A 50 14.42 -12.18 -8.40
CA ARG A 50 15.18 -13.27 -9.03
C ARG A 50 14.47 -14.60 -8.89
N GLU A 51 13.95 -14.91 -7.71
CA GLU A 51 13.19 -16.14 -7.45
C GLU A 51 11.90 -16.25 -8.28
N ILE A 52 11.17 -15.14 -8.43
CA ILE A 52 9.96 -15.11 -9.24
C ILE A 52 10.30 -15.22 -10.73
N THR A 53 11.33 -14.50 -11.19
CA THR A 53 11.76 -14.53 -12.60
C THR A 53 12.25 -15.91 -13.03
N ALA A 54 12.83 -16.68 -12.12
CA ALA A 54 13.27 -18.05 -12.38
C ALA A 54 12.10 -19.06 -12.52
N LYS A 55 10.88 -18.69 -12.16
CA LYS A 55 9.68 -19.55 -12.18
C LYS A 55 8.71 -19.06 -13.26
N PRO A 56 8.68 -19.71 -14.45
CA PRO A 56 7.85 -19.28 -15.57
C PRO A 56 6.37 -19.07 -15.22
N ASP A 57 5.80 -19.97 -14.43
CA ASP A 57 4.39 -19.91 -14.02
C ASP A 57 4.06 -18.66 -13.17
N MET A 58 5.07 -18.14 -12.46
CA MET A 58 4.91 -16.97 -11.57
C MET A 58 5.15 -15.65 -12.31
N ILE A 59 6.09 -15.61 -13.26
CA ILE A 59 6.42 -14.38 -14.02
C ILE A 59 5.49 -14.17 -15.23
N LEU A 60 4.89 -15.23 -15.77
CA LEU A 60 4.04 -15.15 -16.96
C LEU A 60 2.86 -14.17 -16.80
N PRO A 61 2.11 -14.15 -15.68
CA PRO A 61 1.05 -13.16 -15.47
C PRO A 61 1.55 -11.71 -15.52
N GLU A 62 2.73 -11.43 -14.99
CA GLU A 62 3.34 -10.09 -14.98
C GLU A 62 3.64 -9.62 -16.41
N ILE A 63 4.30 -10.47 -17.20
CA ILE A 63 4.62 -10.19 -18.61
C ILE A 63 3.34 -10.01 -19.42
N LEU A 64 2.35 -10.89 -19.22
CA LEU A 64 1.06 -10.82 -19.90
C LEU A 64 0.35 -9.50 -19.62
N HIS A 65 0.26 -9.06 -18.35
CA HIS A 65 -0.37 -7.78 -18.01
C HIS A 65 0.41 -6.60 -18.62
N GLY A 66 1.74 -6.65 -18.59
CA GLY A 66 2.60 -5.63 -19.20
C GLY A 66 2.29 -5.44 -20.69
N VAL A 67 2.29 -6.53 -21.46
CA VAL A 67 2.02 -6.49 -22.90
C VAL A 67 0.56 -6.15 -23.20
N ALA A 68 -0.40 -6.76 -22.49
CA ALA A 68 -1.83 -6.58 -22.73
C ALA A 68 -2.29 -5.12 -22.53
N TYR A 69 -1.66 -4.38 -21.61
CA TYR A 69 -2.00 -2.99 -21.31
C TYR A 69 -0.92 -1.99 -21.76
N GLY A 70 0.04 -2.40 -22.59
CA GLY A 70 1.08 -1.55 -23.16
C GLY A 70 1.95 -0.84 -22.12
N HIS A 71 2.26 -1.53 -21.03
CA HIS A 71 3.05 -1.05 -19.89
C HIS A 71 2.53 0.24 -19.24
N LYS A 72 1.20 0.45 -19.27
CA LYS A 72 0.52 1.63 -18.71
C LYS A 72 -0.71 1.22 -17.90
N GLY A 73 -1.06 2.00 -16.89
CA GLY A 73 -2.24 1.75 -16.06
C GLY A 73 -2.14 0.39 -15.36
N LEU A 74 -2.96 -0.58 -15.80
CA LEU A 74 -2.95 -1.96 -15.31
C LEU A 74 -1.72 -2.76 -15.79
N GLY A 75 -1.01 -2.29 -16.80
CA GLY A 75 0.27 -2.89 -17.25
C GLY A 75 1.49 -2.33 -16.54
N ASN A 76 1.32 -1.43 -15.56
CA ASN A 76 2.43 -1.06 -14.69
C ASN A 76 2.90 -2.32 -13.95
N PRO A 77 4.22 -2.53 -13.82
CA PRO A 77 4.72 -3.72 -13.17
C PRO A 77 4.29 -3.73 -11.71
N LEU A 78 3.82 -4.90 -11.27
CA LEU A 78 3.51 -5.15 -9.87
C LEU A 78 4.78 -5.32 -9.05
N LEU A 79 5.74 -6.05 -9.61
CA LEU A 79 7.03 -6.28 -8.98
C LEU A 79 7.93 -5.07 -9.27
N CYS A 80 8.69 -4.63 -8.28
CA CYS A 80 9.65 -3.54 -8.51
C CYS A 80 10.72 -4.03 -9.51
N PRO A 81 10.91 -3.34 -10.65
CA PRO A 81 11.98 -3.65 -11.58
C PRO A 81 13.34 -3.57 -10.88
N GLU A 82 14.25 -4.48 -11.21
CA GLU A 82 15.57 -4.60 -10.58
C GLU A 82 16.38 -3.29 -10.64
N ASP A 83 16.26 -2.53 -11.73
CA ASP A 83 16.90 -1.22 -11.94
C ASP A 83 16.39 -0.12 -11.01
N ARG A 84 15.20 -0.30 -10.40
CA ARG A 84 14.57 0.69 -9.52
C ARG A 84 14.69 0.37 -8.04
N ILE A 85 15.01 -0.88 -7.66
CA ILE A 85 15.12 -1.28 -6.25
C ILE A 85 16.18 -0.43 -5.54
N SER A 86 17.32 -0.17 -6.20
CA SER A 86 18.40 0.66 -5.67
C SER A 86 18.04 2.13 -5.47
N GLN A 87 16.97 2.60 -6.13
CA GLN A 87 16.50 3.99 -6.05
C GLN A 87 15.50 4.21 -4.90
N ILE A 88 15.04 3.13 -4.24
CA ILE A 88 14.06 3.23 -3.14
C ILE A 88 14.77 3.73 -1.89
N ASP A 89 14.73 5.03 -1.62
CA ASP A 89 15.27 5.64 -0.40
C ASP A 89 14.18 6.11 0.58
N GLN A 90 14.61 6.59 1.73
CA GLN A 90 13.70 7.08 2.77
C GLN A 90 12.80 8.22 2.27
N LEU A 91 13.32 9.09 1.40
CA LEU A 91 12.57 10.22 0.86
C LEU A 91 11.47 9.74 -0.09
N ALA A 92 11.79 8.80 -0.99
CA ALA A 92 10.84 8.20 -1.91
C ALA A 92 9.71 7.49 -1.18
N LEU A 93 10.02 6.74 -0.11
CA LEU A 93 9.02 6.09 0.73
C LEU A 93 8.10 7.11 1.42
N ARG A 94 8.66 8.16 2.03
CA ARG A 94 7.88 9.22 2.67
C ARG A 94 7.01 9.98 1.67
N THR A 95 7.53 10.31 0.50
CA THR A 95 6.75 10.95 -0.58
C THR A 95 5.58 10.06 -1.01
N SER A 96 5.84 8.77 -1.24
CA SER A 96 4.79 7.82 -1.60
C SER A 96 3.71 7.72 -0.51
N MET A 97 4.09 7.62 0.76
CA MET A 97 3.11 7.57 1.84
C MET A 97 2.29 8.86 1.94
N ASN A 98 2.91 10.03 1.83
CA ASN A 98 2.18 11.30 1.83
C ASN A 98 1.18 11.43 0.65
N GLU A 99 1.49 10.83 -0.50
CA GLU A 99 0.60 10.84 -1.67
C GLU A 99 -0.58 9.86 -1.53
N TRP A 100 -0.34 8.68 -0.96
CA TRP A 100 -1.32 7.58 -0.98
C TRP A 100 -2.07 7.38 0.35
N TYR A 101 -1.47 7.70 1.50
CA TYR A 101 -1.99 7.44 2.84
C TYR A 101 -2.79 8.66 3.32
N ARG A 102 -3.90 8.91 2.63
CA ARG A 102 -4.77 10.08 2.83
C ARG A 102 -6.15 9.62 3.32
N PRO A 103 -6.83 10.38 4.19
CA PRO A 103 -8.09 9.95 4.78
C PRO A 103 -9.17 9.65 3.73
N GLU A 104 -9.25 10.44 2.64
CA GLU A 104 -10.17 10.18 1.53
C GLU A 104 -9.88 8.90 0.71
N ARG A 105 -8.75 8.22 0.96
CA ARG A 105 -8.33 6.96 0.30
C ARG A 105 -8.25 5.79 1.28
N MET A 106 -8.66 5.98 2.53
CA MET A 106 -8.58 4.98 3.58
C MET A 106 -9.98 4.48 3.96
N VAL A 107 -10.07 3.19 4.25
CA VAL A 107 -11.27 2.55 4.77
C VAL A 107 -10.87 1.71 5.97
N ILE A 108 -11.52 1.97 7.11
CA ILE A 108 -11.38 1.16 8.32
C ILE A 108 -12.60 0.23 8.38
N ALA A 109 -12.36 -1.07 8.44
CA ALA A 109 -13.40 -2.09 8.50
C ALA A 109 -13.17 -2.99 9.72
N GLY A 110 -14.23 -3.22 10.48
CA GLY A 110 -14.26 -4.14 11.62
C GLY A 110 -15.37 -5.18 11.45
N ALA A 111 -15.11 -6.41 11.86
CA ALA A 111 -16.08 -7.51 11.85
C ALA A 111 -16.23 -8.09 13.26
N GLY A 112 -17.47 -8.35 13.69
CA GLY A 112 -17.76 -8.91 15.02
C GLY A 112 -17.66 -7.92 16.18
N MET A 113 -17.88 -6.62 15.94
CA MET A 113 -17.91 -5.57 16.96
C MET A 113 -19.03 -4.56 16.71
N HIS A 114 -19.36 -3.75 17.71
CA HIS A 114 -20.34 -2.68 17.58
C HIS A 114 -19.78 -1.54 16.71
N HIS A 115 -20.62 -0.96 15.86
CA HIS A 115 -20.20 0.11 14.94
C HIS A 115 -19.77 1.36 15.71
N GLU A 116 -20.49 1.75 16.77
CA GLU A 116 -20.18 2.94 17.57
C GLU A 116 -18.78 2.85 18.18
N GLU A 117 -18.43 1.69 18.74
CA GLU A 117 -17.08 1.45 19.29
C GLU A 117 -15.99 1.57 18.22
N LEU A 118 -16.25 1.04 17.01
CA LEU A 118 -15.29 1.18 15.89
C LEU A 118 -15.11 2.65 15.50
N VAL A 119 -16.20 3.42 15.46
CA VAL A 119 -16.15 4.86 15.14
C VAL A 119 -15.37 5.63 16.20
N GLU A 120 -15.63 5.38 17.48
CA GLU A 120 -14.89 6.00 18.59
C GLU A 120 -13.39 5.69 18.53
N LEU A 121 -13.03 4.44 18.28
CA LEU A 121 -11.62 4.03 18.16
C LEU A 121 -10.98 4.61 16.89
N ALA A 122 -11.70 4.64 15.76
CA ALA A 122 -11.22 5.25 14.53
C ALA A 122 -10.96 6.75 14.70
N ASP A 123 -11.90 7.48 15.32
CA ASP A 123 -11.74 8.90 15.62
C ASP A 123 -10.54 9.13 16.56
N LYS A 124 -10.42 8.31 17.61
CA LYS A 124 -9.30 8.39 18.56
C LYS A 124 -7.92 8.27 17.89
N PHE A 125 -7.76 7.35 16.94
CA PHE A 125 -6.45 7.04 16.36
C PHE A 125 -6.16 7.71 15.01
N PHE A 126 -7.19 8.07 14.24
CA PHE A 126 -7.04 8.60 12.87
C PHE A 126 -7.54 10.04 12.70
N SER A 127 -8.09 10.70 13.73
CA SER A 127 -8.56 12.10 13.65
C SER A 127 -7.47 13.12 13.32
N SER A 128 -6.19 12.78 13.51
CA SER A 128 -5.05 13.64 13.16
C SER A 128 -4.86 13.80 11.64
N LEU A 129 -5.46 12.93 10.83
CA LEU A 129 -5.39 12.98 9.38
C LEU A 129 -6.12 14.21 8.82
N LYS A 130 -5.38 15.08 8.15
CA LYS A 130 -5.96 16.22 7.44
C LYS A 130 -6.37 15.80 6.04
N SER A 131 -7.66 15.94 5.72
CA SER A 131 -8.08 15.81 4.32
C SER A 131 -7.53 16.97 3.51
N SER A 132 -7.03 16.67 2.32
CA SER A 132 -6.71 17.67 1.32
C SER A 132 -7.65 17.46 0.15
N THR A 133 -8.22 18.56 -0.36
CA THR A 133 -9.12 18.59 -1.51
C THR A 133 -8.36 18.23 -2.78
N ALA A 134 -7.94 16.97 -2.94
CA ALA A 134 -7.43 16.49 -4.21
C ALA A 134 -8.62 16.18 -5.13
N PRO A 135 -8.53 16.52 -6.43
CA PRO A 135 -9.57 16.18 -7.39
C PRO A 135 -9.75 14.65 -7.39
N GLN A 136 -11.01 14.21 -7.33
CA GLN A 136 -11.33 12.80 -7.46
C GLN A 136 -10.74 12.27 -8.78
N PRO A 137 -10.20 11.04 -8.81
CA PRO A 137 -9.75 10.44 -10.05
C PRO A 137 -10.94 10.36 -11.01
N SER A 138 -10.93 11.21 -12.04
CA SER A 138 -11.92 11.19 -13.09
C SER A 138 -11.81 9.85 -13.80
N VAL A 139 -12.86 9.03 -13.73
CA VAL A 139 -12.94 7.77 -14.48
C VAL A 139 -12.68 8.09 -15.96
N PRO A 140 -11.60 7.58 -16.59
CA PRO A 140 -11.36 7.83 -17.99
C PRO A 140 -12.54 7.29 -18.78
N ARG A 141 -13.19 8.15 -19.58
CA ARG A 141 -14.26 7.69 -20.47
C ARG A 141 -13.70 6.58 -21.37
N PRO A 142 -14.42 5.46 -21.54
CA PRO A 142 -14.01 4.44 -22.49
C PRO A 142 -13.90 5.09 -23.87
N ARG A 143 -12.79 4.81 -24.58
CA ARG A 143 -12.66 5.29 -25.96
C ARG A 143 -13.76 4.64 -26.81
N PRO A 144 -14.49 5.41 -27.63
CA PRO A 144 -15.38 4.80 -28.61
C PRO A 144 -14.57 3.90 -29.55
N ARG A 145 -15.13 2.74 -29.86
CA ARG A 145 -14.59 1.75 -30.81
C ARG A 145 -14.41 2.35 -32.19
#